data_AF-A0A355DY33-F1
#
_entry.id   AF-A0A355DY33-F1
#
_cell.length_a   1.000
_cell.length_b   1.000
_cell.length_c   1.000
_cell.angle_alpha   90.00
_cell.angle_beta   90.00
_cell.angle_gamma   90.00
#
_symmetry.space_group_name_H-M   'P 1'
#
loop_
_entity.id
_entity.type
_entity.pdbx_description
1 polymer ?
#
loop_
_entity_poly.entity_id
_entity_poly.type
_entity_poly.pdbx_seq_one_letter_code
_entity_poly.pdbx_strand_id
1 'polypeptide(L)'
;MQGRFWSGKLLKLGPDAKARTYDPAASLSDPRRVQEAILQSLGEGDFQAVIGIYRAHLRVLNRSHAATGMGVSRQYIHKMLKAENSPSLRTFAAFMKFLRERIAAL
;
A
#
# COMPACT_ATOMS: atom_id res chain seq x y z
N MET A 1 -23.37 -8.96 11.31
CA MET A 1 -22.86 -7.69 10.79
C MET A 1 -22.54 -6.78 11.97
N GLN A 2 -21.28 -6.61 12.35
CA GLN A 2 -20.89 -5.74 13.47
C GLN A 2 -20.30 -4.44 12.91
N GLY A 3 -21.07 -3.36 13.05
CA GLY A 3 -20.66 -2.01 12.68
C GLY A 3 -19.59 -1.49 13.64
N ARG A 4 -18.47 -1.03 13.09
CA ARG A 4 -17.39 -0.39 13.86
C ARG A 4 -17.88 0.95 14.41
N PHE A 5 -17.80 1.10 15.73
CA PHE A 5 -18.09 2.33 16.47
C PHE A 5 -17.26 3.50 15.95
N TRP A 6 -17.95 4.56 15.55
CA TRP A 6 -17.38 5.88 15.25
C TRP A 6 -17.14 6.62 16.58
N SER A 7 -15.90 6.97 16.91
CA SER A 7 -15.58 7.81 18.08
C SER A 7 -15.85 9.28 17.74
N GLY A 8 -17.13 9.67 17.72
CA GLY A 8 -17.59 10.98 17.29
C GLY A 8 -17.13 12.13 18.18
N LYS A 9 -16.02 12.78 17.83
CA LYS A 9 -16.00 14.25 17.90
C LYS A 9 -16.59 14.76 16.59
N LEU A 10 -17.77 15.38 16.66
CA LEU A 10 -18.36 16.08 15.53
C LEU A 10 -17.39 17.18 15.07
N LEU A 11 -16.73 16.94 13.94
CA LEU A 11 -15.89 17.94 13.28
C LEU A 11 -16.82 18.90 12.55
N LYS A 12 -16.93 20.13 13.04
CA LYS A 12 -17.64 21.19 12.34
C LYS A 12 -16.88 21.52 11.05
N LEU A 13 -17.47 21.16 9.91
CA LEU A 13 -17.06 21.65 8.60
C LEU A 13 -17.52 23.10 8.49
N GLY A 14 -16.69 24.03 8.95
CA GLY A 14 -16.93 25.47 8.87
C GLY A 14 -15.92 26.15 7.94
N PRO A 15 -16.17 27.38 7.49
CA PRO A 15 -15.25 28.15 6.64
C PRO A 15 -13.87 28.37 7.30
N ASP A 16 -13.79 28.31 8.63
CA ASP A 16 -12.55 28.44 9.41
C ASP A 16 -11.87 27.10 9.74
N ALA A 17 -12.43 25.98 9.27
CA ALA A 17 -11.84 24.66 9.51
C ALA A 17 -10.55 24.53 8.71
N LYS A 18 -9.40 24.63 9.40
CA LYS A 18 -8.09 24.39 8.79
C LYS A 18 -8.08 23.00 8.15
N ALA A 19 -8.02 22.97 6.81
CA ALA A 19 -7.82 21.74 6.07
C ALA A 19 -6.55 21.08 6.60
N ARG A 20 -6.68 19.92 7.26
CA ARG A 20 -5.51 19.11 7.57
C ARG A 20 -4.92 18.70 6.24
N THR A 21 -3.63 18.94 6.05
CA THR A 21 -2.87 18.38 4.95
C THR A 21 -3.00 16.86 5.03
N TYR A 22 -3.89 16.28 4.23
CA TYR A 22 -4.01 14.84 4.11
C TYR A 22 -2.76 14.36 3.39
N ASP A 23 -1.89 13.66 4.10
CA ASP A 23 -0.76 12.98 3.49
C ASP A 23 -1.23 11.60 3.01
N PRO A 24 -1.45 11.39 1.69
CA PRO A 24 -1.82 10.07 1.17
C PRO A 24 -0.76 9.00 1.47
N ALA A 25 0.49 9.38 1.76
CA ALA A 25 1.53 8.45 2.16
C ALA A 25 1.22 7.79 3.52
N ALA A 26 0.53 8.47 4.43
CA ALA A 26 0.15 7.93 5.75
C ALA A 26 -0.91 6.82 5.65
N SER A 27 -1.78 6.88 4.65
CA SER A 27 -2.76 5.82 4.37
C SER A 27 -2.15 4.64 3.63
N LEU A 28 -1.16 4.90 2.78
CA LEU A 28 -0.41 3.90 2.01
C LEU A 28 0.74 3.27 2.79
N SER A 29 1.09 3.79 3.97
CA SER A 29 2.17 3.23 4.80
C SER A 29 1.74 2.01 5.61
N ASP A 30 0.44 1.86 5.91
CA ASP A 30 -0.09 0.73 6.67
C ASP A 30 -0.15 -0.53 5.79
N PRO A 31 0.69 -1.54 6.06
CA PRO A 31 0.74 -2.75 5.24
C PRO A 31 -0.56 -3.57 5.32
N ARG A 32 -1.38 -3.44 6.39
CA ARG A 32 -2.66 -4.15 6.52
C ARG A 32 -3.66 -3.66 5.48
N ARG A 33 -3.83 -2.34 5.37
CA ARG A 33 -4.71 -1.71 4.38
C ARG A 33 -4.28 -1.98 2.95
N VAL A 34 -2.96 -2.02 2.71
CA VAL A 34 -2.41 -2.33 1.38
C VAL A 34 -2.71 -3.78 1.00
N GLN A 35 -2.56 -4.72 1.93
CA GLN A 35 -2.91 -6.11 1.69
C GLN A 35 -4.42 -6.28 1.41
N GLU A 36 -5.28 -5.66 2.21
CA GLU A 36 -6.74 -5.68 2.01
C GLU A 36 -7.13 -5.13 0.63
N ALA A 37 -6.59 -3.97 0.25
CA ALA A 37 -6.88 -3.35 -1.05
C ALA A 37 -6.43 -4.24 -2.22
N ILE A 38 -5.27 -4.88 -2.13
CA ILE A 38 -4.80 -5.82 -3.15
C ILE A 38 -5.72 -7.03 -3.27
N LEU A 39 -6.12 -7.64 -2.14
CA LEU A 39 -7.00 -8.80 -2.14
C LEU A 39 -8.38 -8.46 -2.70
N GLN A 40 -8.90 -7.27 -2.38
CA GLN A 40 -10.15 -6.78 -2.94
C GLN A 40 -10.04 -6.63 -4.47
N SER A 41 -9.02 -5.93 -4.97
CA SER A 41 -8.82 -5.76 -6.41
C SER A 41 -8.62 -7.09 -7.16
N LEU A 42 -7.95 -8.08 -6.53
CA LEU A 42 -7.85 -9.43 -7.08
C LEU A 42 -9.21 -10.13 -7.16
N GLY A 43 -10.06 -9.98 -6.14
CA GLY A 43 -11.42 -10.54 -6.12
C GLY A 43 -12.34 -9.91 -7.17
N GLU A 44 -12.13 -8.63 -7.48
CA GLU A 44 -12.86 -7.89 -8.52
C GLU A 44 -12.27 -8.12 -9.93
N GLY A 45 -11.11 -8.78 -10.05
CA GLY A 45 -10.42 -8.99 -11.32
C GLY A 45 -9.73 -7.74 -11.88
N ASP A 46 -9.60 -6.67 -11.09
CA ASP A 46 -8.97 -5.43 -11.51
C ASP A 46 -7.44 -5.51 -11.36
N PHE A 47 -6.80 -6.03 -12.41
CA PHE A 47 -5.35 -6.11 -12.49
C PHE A 47 -4.67 -4.73 -12.43
N GLN A 48 -5.27 -3.70 -13.01
CA GLN A 48 -4.66 -2.36 -13.04
C GLN A 48 -4.61 -1.75 -11.65
N ALA A 49 -5.68 -1.93 -10.85
CA ALA A 49 -5.70 -1.53 -9.46
C ALA A 49 -4.63 -2.25 -8.64
N VAL A 50 -4.47 -3.57 -8.79
CA VAL A 50 -3.42 -4.34 -8.10
C VAL A 50 -2.03 -3.76 -8.37
N ILE A 51 -1.71 -3.51 -9.64
CA ILE A 51 -0.42 -2.95 -10.04
C ILE A 51 -0.25 -1.51 -9.52
N GLY A 52 -1.31 -0.72 -9.55
CA GLY A 52 -1.35 0.63 -9.01
C GLY A 52 -1.02 0.66 -7.52
N ILE A 53 -1.69 -0.17 -6.72
CA ILE A 53 -1.49 -0.29 -5.27
C ILE A 53 -0.07 -0.78 -4.96
N TYR A 54 0.38 -1.82 -5.66
CA TYR A 54 1.75 -2.36 -5.53
C TYR A 54 2.80 -1.26 -5.74
N ARG A 55 2.70 -0.49 -6.84
CA ARG A 55 3.63 0.62 -7.12
C ARG A 55 3.52 1.73 -6.11
N ALA A 56 2.31 2.13 -5.73
CA ALA A 56 2.09 3.18 -4.75
C ALA A 56 2.74 2.81 -3.41
N HIS A 57 2.61 1.56 -2.97
CA HIS A 57 3.26 1.10 -1.76
C HIS A 57 4.79 1.10 -1.90
N LEU A 58 5.35 0.57 -3.00
CA LEU A 58 6.79 0.61 -3.24
C LEU A 58 7.37 2.04 -3.23
N ARG A 59 6.61 3.08 -3.60
CA ARG A 59 7.05 4.48 -3.56
C ARG A 59 7.23 5.02 -2.15
N VAL A 60 6.47 4.53 -1.18
CA VAL A 60 6.55 5.00 0.21
C VAL A 60 7.55 4.22 1.05
N LEU A 61 7.97 3.03 0.60
CA LEU A 61 8.95 2.22 1.31
C LEU A 61 10.39 2.68 1.12
N ASN A 62 11.25 2.44 2.11
CA ASN A 62 12.68 2.51 1.90
C ASN A 62 13.10 1.45 0.85
N ARG A 63 13.76 1.89 -0.21
CA ARG A 63 14.02 1.05 -1.40
C ARG A 63 14.98 -0.09 -1.09
N SER A 64 16.00 0.16 -0.27
CA SER A 64 16.96 -0.86 0.14
C SER A 64 16.28 -1.90 1.03
N HIS A 65 15.47 -1.45 1.98
CA HIS A 65 14.74 -2.35 2.87
C HIS A 65 13.73 -3.22 2.11
N ALA A 66 12.96 -2.62 1.19
CA ALA A 66 12.03 -3.36 0.34
C ALA A 66 12.76 -4.37 -0.56
N ALA A 67 13.90 -3.98 -1.16
CA ALA A 67 14.72 -4.87 -1.97
C ALA A 67 15.19 -6.09 -1.18
N THR A 68 15.73 -5.88 0.03
CA THR A 68 16.15 -6.96 0.93
C THR A 68 14.98 -7.87 1.31
N GLY A 69 13.86 -7.29 1.76
CA GLY A 69 12.69 -8.07 2.19
C GLY A 69 12.02 -8.86 1.05
N MET A 70 12.11 -8.37 -0.18
CA MET A 70 11.60 -9.08 -1.36
C MET A 70 12.63 -10.02 -2.01
N GLY A 71 13.89 -10.02 -1.56
CA GLY A 71 14.97 -10.79 -2.17
C GLY A 71 15.31 -10.37 -3.61
N VAL A 72 15.21 -9.07 -3.91
CA VAL A 72 15.49 -8.51 -5.25
C VAL A 72 16.56 -7.43 -5.17
N SER A 73 17.12 -7.04 -6.32
CA SER A 73 18.08 -5.93 -6.36
C SER A 73 17.37 -4.58 -6.16
N ARG A 74 18.08 -3.59 -5.60
CA ARG A 74 17.56 -2.23 -5.47
C ARG A 74 17.20 -1.62 -6.83
N GLN A 75 17.98 -1.91 -7.87
CA GLN A 75 17.69 -1.48 -9.25
C GLN A 75 16.37 -2.05 -9.76
N TYR A 76 16.03 -3.28 -9.37
CA TYR A 76 14.76 -3.89 -9.72
C TYR A 76 13.58 -3.11 -9.12
N ILE A 77 13.68 -2.65 -7.86
CA ILE A 77 12.66 -1.78 -7.26
C ILE A 77 12.49 -0.50 -8.09
N HIS A 78 13.58 0.16 -8.49
CA HIS A 78 13.51 1.34 -9.35
C HIS A 78 12.86 1.05 -10.72
N LYS A 79 13.16 -0.10 -11.32
CA LYS A 79 12.51 -0.55 -12.57
C LYS A 79 10.99 -0.70 -12.36
N MET A 80 10.56 -1.31 -11.26
CA MET A 80 9.14 -1.54 -10.95
C MET A 80 8.36 -0.26 -10.67
N LEU A 81 9.02 0.84 -10.31
CA LEU A 81 8.37 2.14 -10.13
C LEU A 81 7.95 2.81 -11.44
N LYS A 82 8.47 2.36 -12.59
CA LYS A 82 8.10 2.86 -13.92
C LYS A 82 6.75 2.27 -14.36
N ALA A 83 5.93 3.08 -15.03
CA ALA A 83 4.57 2.72 -15.42
C ALA A 83 4.48 1.53 -16.39
N GLU A 84 5.49 1.36 -17.23
CA GLU A 84 5.57 0.30 -18.25
C GLU A 84 5.87 -1.08 -17.67
N ASN A 85 6.36 -1.16 -16.42
CA ASN A 85 6.83 -2.41 -15.85
C ASN A 85 5.79 -3.02 -14.91
N SER A 86 5.57 -4.32 -15.06
CA SER A 86 4.77 -5.14 -14.16
C SER A 86 5.65 -6.21 -13.49
N PRO A 87 5.41 -6.53 -12.21
CA PRO A 87 6.12 -7.60 -11.54
C PRO A 87 5.74 -8.95 -12.16
N SER A 88 6.69 -9.89 -12.15
CA SER A 88 6.34 -11.29 -12.39
C SER A 88 5.53 -11.84 -11.22
N LEU A 89 4.82 -12.95 -11.43
CA LEU A 89 4.08 -13.62 -10.35
C LEU A 89 4.98 -13.95 -9.15
N ARG A 90 6.23 -14.38 -9.42
CA ARG A 90 7.22 -14.68 -8.37
C ARG A 90 7.54 -13.43 -7.54
N THR A 91 7.82 -12.31 -8.19
CA THR A 91 8.12 -11.04 -7.51
C THR A 91 6.91 -10.55 -6.72
N PHE A 92 5.71 -10.65 -7.32
CA PHE A 92 4.48 -10.24 -6.65
C PHE A 92 4.21 -11.10 -5.41
N ALA A 93 4.42 -12.42 -5.47
CA ALA A 93 4.33 -13.30 -4.32
C ALA A 93 5.36 -12.92 -3.23
N ALA A 94 6.59 -12.56 -3.62
CA ALA A 94 7.61 -12.08 -2.68
C ALA A 94 7.18 -10.76 -2.00
N PHE A 95 6.54 -9.84 -2.74
CA PHE A 95 5.95 -8.63 -2.18
C PHE A 95 4.84 -8.93 -1.17
N MET A 96 3.92 -9.85 -1.49
CA MET A 96 2.86 -10.27 -0.58
C MET A 96 3.41 -10.92 0.70
N LYS A 97 4.48 -11.72 0.57
CA LYS A 97 5.19 -12.30 1.71
C LYS A 97 5.81 -11.21 2.59
N PHE A 98 6.51 -10.26 1.98
CA PHE A 98 7.11 -9.11 2.66
C PHE A 98 6.05 -8.26 3.39
N LEU A 99 4.89 -8.01 2.78
CA LEU A 99 3.77 -7.33 3.44
C LEU A 99 3.33 -8.09 4.69
N ARG A 100 3.13 -9.40 4.59
CA ARG A 100 2.73 -10.25 5.73
C ARG A 100 3.73 -10.18 6.88
N GLU A 101 5.03 -10.22 6.59
CA GLU A 101 6.08 -10.11 7.60
C GLU A 101 6.04 -8.76 8.32
N ARG A 102 5.79 -7.67 7.59
CA ARG A 102 5.63 -6.33 8.19
C ARG A 102 4.38 -6.21 9.03
N ILE A 103 3.29 -6.87 8.64
CA ILE A 103 2.05 -6.93 9.45
C ILE A 103 2.29 -7.66 10.76
N ALA A 104 3.06 -8.76 10.74
CA ALA A 104 3.39 -9.54 11.93
C ALA A 104 4.34 -8.80 12.90
N ALA A 105 5.09 -7.82 12.41
CA ALA A 105 6.00 -7.00 13.21
C ALA A 105 5.34 -5.77 13.86
N LEU A 106 4.04 -5.52 13.59
CA LEU A 106 3.23 -4.41 14.12
C LEU A 106 2.26 -4.88 15.20
#